data_AF-A0A024VMG2-F1
#
_entry.id   AF-A0A024VMG2-F1
#
_cell.length_a   1.000
_cell.length_b   1.000
_cell.length_c   1.000
_cell.angle_alpha   90.00
_cell.angle_beta   90.00
_cell.angle_gamma   90.00
#
_symmetry.space_group_name_H-M   'P 1'
#
loop_
_entity.id
_entity.type
_entity.pdbx_description
1 polymer ?
#
loop_
_entity_poly.entity_id
_entity_poly.type
_entity_poly.pdbx_seq_one_letter_code
_entity_poly.pdbx_strand_id
1 'polypeptide(L)'
;MSFFFLKEHIYSYPYLFCAKKKQGNNKKDDNNNNNNNDADNQHADLLSDDLAEKKQPKKTNPLDLLPPSNFSLDEWKYKFSNEKDLLNNAMPHFWKTYDPNGFSLYYMKYDKLEDECQISFVACNMAGGFLQRLENNFSKYSFAVVTVLGENKSYDIEGVWLFRGTDIPFEMKDHPSFEYHIFKKLDINNTQDKKIVEEYWCSKETVDNRPLVDRKVWK
;
A
#
# COMPACT_ATOMS: atom_id res chain seq x y z
N MET A 1 30.40 -47.91 0.14
CA MET A 1 31.63 -47.12 0.39
C MET A 1 31.77 -46.15 -0.76
N SER A 2 31.83 -44.84 -0.62
CA SER A 2 31.78 -43.97 0.54
C SER A 2 31.69 -42.53 0.02
N PHE A 3 30.77 -41.78 0.61
CA PHE A 3 30.82 -40.35 0.92
C PHE A 3 30.92 -39.30 -0.21
N PHE A 4 29.75 -38.73 -0.47
CA PHE A 4 29.49 -37.33 -0.76
C PHE A 4 30.35 -36.38 0.11
N PHE A 5 30.94 -35.36 -0.52
CA PHE A 5 31.45 -34.17 0.16
C PHE A 5 30.86 -32.94 -0.54
N LEU A 6 29.67 -32.52 -0.10
CA LEU A 6 29.18 -31.17 -0.35
C LEU A 6 29.77 -30.27 0.75
N LYS A 7 30.53 -29.26 0.34
CA LYS A 7 31.04 -28.22 1.24
C LYS A 7 29.87 -27.39 1.76
N GLU A 8 29.65 -27.44 3.07
CA GLU A 8 28.84 -26.48 3.80
C GLU A 8 29.52 -25.11 3.81
N HIS A 9 28.86 -24.10 3.24
CA HIS A 9 29.14 -22.70 3.55
C HIS A 9 28.13 -22.24 4.60
N ILE A 10 28.55 -22.32 5.86
CA ILE A 10 27.87 -21.75 7.02
C ILE A 10 27.99 -20.22 6.91
N TYR A 11 26.93 -19.54 6.48
CA TYR A 11 26.80 -18.10 6.66
C TYR A 11 26.03 -17.82 7.95
N SER A 12 26.81 -17.51 9.00
CA SER A 12 26.31 -16.98 10.27
C SER A 12 26.01 -15.49 10.09
N TYR A 13 24.73 -15.10 10.14
CA TYR A 13 24.32 -13.70 10.13
C TYR A 13 23.82 -13.28 11.53
N PRO A 14 24.33 -12.18 12.09
CA PRO A 14 23.99 -11.76 13.45
C PRO A 14 22.60 -11.10 13.50
N TYR A 15 21.71 -11.66 14.34
CA TYR A 15 20.41 -11.11 14.69
C TYR A 15 20.56 -9.78 15.45
N LEU A 16 20.14 -8.65 14.88
CA LEU A 16 19.96 -7.40 15.62
C LEU A 16 18.59 -7.40 16.32
N PHE A 17 18.60 -7.79 17.59
CA PHE A 17 17.53 -7.55 18.55
C PHE A 17 17.61 -6.08 19.03
N CYS A 18 16.58 -5.27 18.79
CA CYS A 18 16.43 -3.97 19.47
C CYS A 18 15.11 -3.93 20.24
N ALA A 19 15.22 -4.07 21.56
CA ALA A 19 14.13 -4.12 22.51
C ALA A 19 13.55 -2.72 22.81
N LYS A 20 12.21 -2.61 22.76
CA LYS A 20 11.47 -1.45 23.31
C LYS A 20 11.49 -1.48 24.84
N LYS A 21 11.80 -0.35 25.49
CA LYS A 21 11.41 -0.08 26.88
C LYS A 21 10.19 0.84 26.92
N LYS A 22 9.17 0.42 27.68
CA LYS A 22 8.04 1.22 28.19
C LYS A 22 8.41 1.83 29.53
N GLN A 23 7.96 3.07 29.78
CA GLN A 23 7.59 3.71 31.06
C GLN A 23 6.80 4.97 30.62
N GLY A 24 5.63 5.38 31.12
CA GLY A 24 4.82 5.01 32.26
C GLY A 24 4.55 6.25 33.15
N ASN A 25 3.29 6.72 33.18
CA ASN A 25 2.57 7.49 34.24
C ASN A 25 2.24 9.01 34.12
N ASN A 26 0.92 9.26 33.98
CA ASN A 26 -0.07 9.92 34.87
C ASN A 26 -0.14 11.45 35.20
N LYS A 27 -1.43 11.90 35.17
CA LYS A 27 -2.18 12.99 35.88
C LYS A 27 -2.04 14.45 35.33
N LYS A 28 -3.14 15.11 34.89
CA LYS A 28 -4.24 15.80 35.65
C LYS A 28 -3.70 17.02 36.44
N ASP A 29 -4.23 18.25 36.46
CA ASP A 29 -5.49 18.90 36.06
C ASP A 29 -5.23 20.45 35.94
N ASP A 30 -6.21 21.18 35.38
CA ASP A 30 -6.59 22.61 35.62
C ASP A 30 -5.67 23.80 35.29
N ASN A 31 -6.07 24.64 34.32
CA ASN A 31 -6.55 26.01 34.61
C ASN A 31 -7.06 26.77 33.37
N ASN A 32 -8.34 27.17 33.45
CA ASN A 32 -8.91 28.51 33.24
C ASN A 32 -8.29 29.45 32.16
N ASN A 33 -9.09 29.84 31.15
CA ASN A 33 -9.33 31.28 30.92
C ASN A 33 -10.48 31.59 29.94
N ASN A 34 -11.39 32.43 30.44
CA ASN A 34 -12.42 33.16 29.72
C ASN A 34 -11.87 34.49 29.17
N ASN A 35 -12.37 34.86 27.98
CA ASN A 35 -12.79 36.20 27.55
C ASN A 35 -11.77 37.35 27.33
N ASN A 36 -11.74 37.76 26.05
CA ASN A 36 -12.07 39.08 25.51
C ASN A 36 -11.04 40.24 25.49
N ASN A 37 -10.78 40.64 24.24
CA ASN A 37 -10.88 42.00 23.66
C ASN A 37 -9.67 42.97 23.69
N ASP A 38 -9.22 43.22 22.45
CA ASP A 38 -9.04 44.52 21.77
C ASP A 38 -7.86 45.46 22.04
N ALA A 39 -7.31 45.91 20.90
CA ALA A 39 -6.38 47.03 20.62
C ALA A 39 -4.92 46.81 21.07
N ASP A 40 -3.88 47.05 20.26
CA ASP A 40 -3.73 48.18 19.35
C ASP A 40 -2.74 47.90 18.19
N ASN A 41 -2.94 48.67 17.13
CA ASN A 41 -2.31 48.67 15.82
C ASN A 41 -1.05 49.55 15.84
N GLN A 42 0.07 49.09 15.26
CA GLN A 42 1.05 49.86 14.43
C GLN A 42 2.49 49.34 14.57
N HIS A 43 2.96 48.53 13.61
CA HIS A 43 4.29 48.72 13.00
C HIS A 43 4.33 47.96 11.67
N ALA A 44 4.07 48.69 10.59
CA ALA A 44 4.36 48.27 9.23
C ALA A 44 5.87 48.29 8.97
N ASP A 45 6.30 47.55 7.95
CA ASP A 45 7.64 47.49 7.38
C ASP A 45 8.73 46.82 8.22
N LEU A 46 9.03 45.57 7.85
CA LEU A 46 10.34 45.10 7.35
C LEU A 46 10.33 43.57 7.38
N LEU A 47 10.60 42.96 6.21
CA LEU A 47 10.88 41.54 5.90
C LEU A 47 9.93 40.94 4.83
N SER A 48 9.73 41.67 3.75
CA SER A 48 9.60 41.09 2.42
C SER A 48 11.00 40.79 1.88
N ASP A 49 11.46 39.54 1.98
CA ASP A 49 12.23 38.85 0.94
C ASP A 49 12.66 37.46 1.39
N ASP A 50 12.66 36.53 0.43
CA ASP A 50 13.36 35.24 0.43
C ASP A 50 12.79 34.05 1.22
N LEU A 51 11.54 33.71 0.96
CA LEU A 51 11.11 32.29 0.87
C LEU A 51 10.56 31.99 -0.52
N ALA A 52 11.35 32.31 -1.56
CA ALA A 52 11.30 31.58 -2.81
C ALA A 52 11.85 30.17 -2.56
N GLU A 53 11.04 29.32 -1.93
CA GLU A 53 11.27 27.90 -1.90
C GLU A 53 11.28 27.43 -3.35
N LYS A 54 12.49 27.30 -3.91
CA LYS A 54 12.77 26.58 -5.14
C LYS A 54 12.06 25.24 -5.02
N LYS A 55 10.86 25.14 -5.60
CA LYS A 55 10.26 23.89 -6.02
C LYS A 55 11.33 23.24 -6.87
N GLN A 56 12.10 22.34 -6.26
CA GLN A 56 12.94 21.43 -7.01
C GLN A 56 12.04 20.85 -8.10
N PRO A 57 12.45 20.86 -9.37
CA PRO A 57 11.62 20.32 -10.43
C PRO A 57 11.25 18.90 -9.99
N LYS A 58 9.95 18.70 -9.67
CA LYS A 58 9.43 17.37 -9.39
C LYS A 58 9.90 16.55 -10.57
N LYS A 59 10.77 15.56 -10.31
CA LYS A 59 11.14 14.56 -11.32
C LYS A 59 9.82 14.12 -11.94
N THR A 60 9.58 14.54 -13.18
CA THR A 60 8.30 14.30 -13.85
C THR A 60 8.21 12.79 -13.93
N ASN A 61 7.21 12.21 -13.26
CA ASN A 61 7.10 10.77 -13.24
C ASN A 61 6.83 10.34 -14.69
N PRO A 62 7.51 9.32 -15.25
CA PRO A 62 7.20 8.81 -16.59
C PRO A 62 5.71 8.49 -16.79
N LEU A 63 4.95 8.26 -15.72
CA LEU A 63 3.51 8.05 -15.74
C LEU A 63 2.68 9.33 -15.97
N ASP A 64 3.22 10.52 -15.70
CA ASP A 64 2.58 11.81 -16.02
C ASP A 64 2.63 12.13 -17.51
N LEU A 65 3.55 11.50 -18.26
CA LEU A 65 3.69 11.66 -19.71
C LEU A 65 2.70 10.79 -20.49
N LEU A 66 1.95 9.94 -19.81
CA LEU A 66 0.94 9.08 -20.44
C LEU A 66 -0.29 9.89 -20.84
N PRO A 67 -0.95 9.54 -21.96
CA PRO A 67 -2.12 10.26 -22.45
C PRO A 67 -3.22 10.29 -21.38
N PRO A 68 -3.90 11.42 -21.16
CA PRO A 68 -4.91 11.55 -20.11
C PRO A 68 -5.96 10.46 -20.26
N SER A 69 -6.15 9.69 -19.19
CA SER A 69 -7.17 8.63 -19.13
C SER A 69 -8.48 9.23 -18.66
N ASN A 70 -9.60 8.70 -19.17
CA ASN A 70 -10.94 9.08 -18.71
C ASN A 70 -11.19 8.67 -17.25
N PHE A 71 -10.47 7.65 -16.77
CA PHE A 71 -10.53 7.19 -15.38
C PHE A 71 -9.67 8.06 -14.45
N SER A 72 -10.29 8.60 -13.39
CA SER A 72 -9.62 9.31 -12.29
C SER A 72 -9.41 8.41 -11.08
N LEU A 73 -8.15 8.18 -10.70
CA LEU A 73 -7.80 7.40 -9.50
C LEU A 73 -8.26 8.06 -8.20
N ASP A 74 -8.23 9.40 -8.13
CA ASP A 74 -8.58 10.12 -6.91
C ASP A 74 -10.08 10.02 -6.60
N GLU A 75 -10.92 10.12 -7.64
CA GLU A 75 -12.36 9.91 -7.51
C GLU A 75 -12.67 8.48 -7.07
N TRP A 76 -11.97 7.49 -7.66
CA TRP A 76 -12.10 6.10 -7.26
C TRP A 76 -11.74 5.89 -5.78
N LYS A 77 -10.60 6.41 -5.33
CA LYS A 77 -10.14 6.27 -3.93
C LYS A 77 -11.08 6.94 -2.93
N TYR A 78 -11.61 8.12 -3.30
CA TYR A 78 -12.60 8.83 -2.51
C TYR A 78 -13.87 7.98 -2.36
N LYS A 79 -14.41 7.47 -3.47
CA LYS A 79 -15.60 6.62 -3.46
C LYS A 79 -15.36 5.32 -2.68
N PHE A 80 -14.22 4.68 -2.88
CA PHE A 80 -13.84 3.45 -2.18
C PHE A 80 -13.73 3.65 -0.66
N SER A 81 -13.25 4.81 -0.20
CA SER A 81 -13.09 5.07 1.24
C SER A 81 -14.39 5.46 1.94
N ASN A 82 -15.34 6.06 1.21
CA ASN A 82 -16.57 6.59 1.79
C ASN A 82 -17.74 5.60 1.75
N GLU A 83 -17.71 4.67 0.79
CA GLU A 83 -18.78 3.71 0.58
C GLU A 83 -18.71 2.54 1.58
N LYS A 84 -19.86 2.15 2.15
CA LYS A 84 -19.92 1.00 3.07
C LYS A 84 -20.04 -0.33 2.31
N ASP A 85 -20.81 -0.29 1.22
CA ASP A 85 -21.11 -1.44 0.35
C ASP A 85 -20.29 -1.36 -0.95
N LEU A 86 -19.04 -1.80 -0.85
CA LEU A 86 -18.09 -1.77 -1.97
C LEU A 86 -18.60 -2.56 -3.18
N LEU A 87 -19.19 -3.75 -2.94
CA LEU A 87 -19.61 -4.65 -4.01
C LEU A 87 -20.77 -4.09 -4.85
N ASN A 88 -21.76 -3.47 -4.21
CA ASN A 88 -22.98 -3.03 -4.89
C ASN A 88 -22.90 -1.60 -5.42
N ASN A 89 -22.10 -0.73 -4.79
CA ASN A 89 -22.04 0.69 -5.13
C ASN A 89 -20.70 1.10 -5.76
N ALA A 90 -19.57 0.69 -5.15
CA ALA A 90 -18.25 1.10 -5.61
C ALA A 90 -17.82 0.34 -6.87
N MET A 91 -17.92 -1.00 -6.88
CA MET A 91 -17.48 -1.83 -8.01
C MET A 91 -18.21 -1.54 -9.33
N PRO A 92 -19.55 -1.35 -9.37
CA PRO A 92 -20.21 -1.01 -10.62
C PRO A 92 -19.81 0.37 -11.15
N HIS A 93 -19.44 1.30 -10.27
CA HIS A 93 -18.88 2.57 -10.69
C HIS A 93 -17.45 2.41 -11.23
N PHE A 94 -16.61 1.62 -10.56
CA PHE A 94 -15.27 1.30 -11.05
C PHE A 94 -15.31 0.75 -12.48
N TRP A 95 -16.10 -0.31 -12.71
CA TRP A 95 -16.18 -0.94 -14.03
C TRP A 95 -16.77 -0.05 -15.12
N LYS A 96 -17.59 0.95 -14.78
CA LYS A 96 -18.12 1.93 -15.74
C LYS A 96 -17.08 2.96 -16.17
N THR A 97 -16.23 3.38 -15.24
CA THR A 97 -15.25 4.45 -15.47
C THR A 97 -13.88 3.88 -15.87
N TYR A 98 -13.61 2.60 -15.61
CA TYR A 98 -12.31 1.96 -15.83
C TYR A 98 -11.89 1.97 -17.30
N ASP A 99 -10.67 2.43 -17.54
CA ASP A 99 -10.07 2.49 -18.88
C ASP A 99 -8.93 1.44 -19.01
N PRO A 100 -9.12 0.37 -19.81
CA PRO A 100 -8.10 -0.66 -20.03
C PRO A 100 -6.81 -0.17 -20.70
N ASN A 101 -6.88 0.93 -21.45
CA ASN A 101 -5.71 1.46 -22.15
C ASN A 101 -4.88 2.34 -21.21
N GLY A 102 -5.55 3.01 -20.28
CA GLY A 102 -4.94 3.90 -19.31
C GLY A 102 -4.48 3.20 -18.03
N PHE A 103 -5.08 2.08 -17.68
CA PHE A 103 -4.83 1.40 -16.42
C PHE A 103 -4.75 -0.11 -16.61
N SER A 104 -3.98 -0.73 -15.73
CA SER A 104 -3.81 -2.18 -15.71
C SER A 104 -3.98 -2.72 -14.31
N LEU A 105 -4.62 -3.89 -14.23
CA LEU A 105 -4.85 -4.61 -12.99
C LEU A 105 -3.87 -5.77 -12.90
N TYR A 106 -3.28 -5.94 -11.73
CA TYR A 106 -2.36 -7.03 -11.44
C TYR A 106 -2.75 -7.70 -10.13
N TYR A 107 -2.83 -9.02 -10.16
CA TYR A 107 -2.81 -9.84 -8.97
C TYR A 107 -1.37 -10.03 -8.53
N MET A 108 -1.12 -9.79 -7.25
CA MET A 108 0.18 -9.97 -6.60
C MET A 108 0.07 -11.09 -5.59
N LYS A 109 1.01 -12.02 -5.63
CA LYS A 109 1.18 -13.06 -4.62
C LYS A 109 2.63 -13.08 -4.15
N TYR A 110 2.83 -13.07 -2.84
CA TYR A 110 4.15 -13.23 -2.26
C TYR A 110 4.61 -14.69 -2.41
N ASP A 111 5.76 -14.89 -3.04
CA ASP A 111 6.43 -16.18 -3.16
C ASP A 111 7.23 -16.43 -1.89
N LYS A 112 6.57 -17.10 -0.93
CA LYS A 112 7.12 -17.38 0.38
C LYS A 112 7.91 -18.69 0.37
N LEU A 113 8.96 -18.74 1.19
CA LEU A 113 9.62 -20.01 1.51
C LEU A 113 8.75 -20.84 2.47
N GLU A 114 8.93 -22.17 2.48
CA GLU A 114 8.10 -23.10 3.27
C GLU A 114 8.10 -22.80 4.77
N ASP A 115 9.19 -22.23 5.29
CA ASP A 115 9.36 -21.90 6.70
C ASP A 115 8.96 -20.46 7.06
N GLU A 116 8.53 -19.65 6.08
CA GLU A 116 8.15 -18.25 6.29
C GLU A 116 6.65 -18.08 6.53
N CYS A 117 6.26 -16.91 7.06
CA CYS A 117 4.86 -16.56 7.32
C CYS A 117 4.10 -17.60 8.17
N GLN A 118 4.75 -18.18 9.17
CA GLN A 118 4.10 -19.09 10.14
C GLN A 118 3.34 -18.36 11.27
N ILE A 119 3.56 -17.05 11.41
CA ILE A 119 2.95 -16.23 12.45
C ILE A 119 2.22 -15.08 11.77
N SER A 120 0.93 -14.93 12.06
CA SER A 120 0.06 -13.91 11.45
C SER A 120 0.65 -12.53 11.60
N PHE A 121 1.07 -12.17 12.81
CA PHE A 121 1.67 -10.86 13.10
C PHE A 121 2.94 -10.58 12.27
N VAL A 122 3.75 -11.60 11.99
CA VAL A 122 4.94 -11.46 11.14
C VAL A 122 4.53 -11.19 9.70
N ALA A 123 3.58 -11.96 9.17
CA ALA A 123 3.05 -11.75 7.82
C ALA A 123 2.40 -10.35 7.65
N CYS A 124 1.62 -9.89 8.64
CA CYS A 124 1.03 -8.54 8.63
C CYS A 124 2.10 -7.44 8.64
N ASN A 125 3.19 -7.63 9.39
CA ASN A 125 4.31 -6.69 9.41
C ASN A 125 5.11 -6.71 8.11
N MET A 126 5.30 -7.87 7.49
CA MET A 126 5.95 -7.98 6.18
C MET A 126 5.15 -7.25 5.11
N ALA A 127 3.83 -7.49 5.04
CA ALA A 127 2.93 -6.77 4.14
C ALA A 127 2.95 -5.25 4.39
N GLY A 128 2.95 -4.83 5.67
CA GLY A 128 3.04 -3.41 6.02
C GLY A 128 4.39 -2.79 5.66
N GLY A 129 5.48 -3.49 5.91
CA GLY A 129 6.84 -3.05 5.58
C GLY A 129 7.07 -2.97 4.07
N PHE A 130 6.46 -3.87 3.28
CA PHE A 130 6.44 -3.79 1.82
C PHE A 130 5.80 -2.47 1.36
N LEU A 131 4.62 -2.14 1.87
CA LEU A 131 3.92 -0.90 1.51
C LEU A 131 4.67 0.36 1.94
N GLN A 132 5.32 0.36 3.11
CA GLN A 132 6.05 1.53 3.62
C GLN A 132 7.34 1.85 2.85
N ARG A 133 7.91 0.85 2.15
CA ARG A 133 9.11 1.04 1.32
C ARG A 133 8.80 1.53 -0.09
N LEU A 134 7.53 1.52 -0.49
CA LEU A 134 7.12 2.15 -1.74
C LEU A 134 7.17 3.67 -1.57
N GLU A 135 7.63 4.34 -2.62
CA GLU A 135 7.72 5.80 -2.65
C GLU A 135 6.36 6.46 -2.39
N ASN A 136 6.31 7.48 -1.52
CA ASN A 136 5.04 8.16 -1.20
C ASN A 136 4.37 8.80 -2.42
N ASN A 137 5.14 9.14 -3.47
CA ASN A 137 4.57 9.68 -4.70
C ASN A 137 3.94 8.59 -5.58
N PHE A 138 4.28 7.32 -5.37
CA PHE A 138 3.75 6.21 -6.14
C PHE A 138 2.26 5.99 -5.89
N SER A 139 1.78 6.31 -4.68
CA SER A 139 0.36 6.19 -4.36
C SER A 139 -0.50 7.04 -5.29
N LYS A 140 -0.03 8.19 -5.79
CA LYS A 140 -0.80 9.02 -6.75
C LYS A 140 -1.19 8.29 -8.04
N TYR A 141 -0.36 7.34 -8.48
CA TYR A 141 -0.55 6.61 -9.74
C TYR A 141 -0.95 5.15 -9.54
N SER A 142 -1.19 4.75 -8.29
CA SER A 142 -1.51 3.37 -7.95
C SER A 142 -2.56 3.28 -6.86
N PHE A 143 -3.24 2.14 -6.84
CA PHE A 143 -4.15 1.77 -5.78
C PHE A 143 -4.05 0.27 -5.58
N ALA A 144 -4.09 -0.21 -4.33
CA ALA A 144 -4.11 -1.64 -4.10
C ALA A 144 -4.80 -2.01 -2.80
N VAL A 145 -5.22 -3.27 -2.75
CA VAL A 145 -5.63 -3.91 -1.49
C VAL A 145 -4.77 -5.15 -1.35
N VAL A 146 -3.94 -5.16 -0.30
CA VAL A 146 -3.10 -6.29 0.08
C VAL A 146 -3.73 -6.94 1.30
N THR A 147 -3.98 -8.25 1.21
CA THR A 147 -4.60 -9.06 2.24
C THR A 147 -3.62 -10.12 2.72
N VAL A 148 -3.67 -10.40 4.02
CA VAL A 148 -3.01 -11.56 4.62
C VAL A 148 -4.09 -12.61 4.86
N LEU A 149 -3.92 -13.76 4.22
CA LEU A 149 -4.89 -14.85 4.19
C LEU A 149 -4.31 -16.08 4.87
N GLY A 150 -5.18 -16.90 5.48
CA GLY A 150 -4.80 -18.23 5.97
C GLY A 150 -4.92 -18.38 7.48
N GLU A 151 -4.63 -19.59 7.95
CA GLU A 151 -4.80 -20.02 9.33
C GLU A 151 -3.73 -21.06 9.69
N ASN A 152 -3.58 -21.36 10.98
CA ASN A 152 -2.79 -22.51 11.46
C ASN A 152 -1.34 -22.54 10.94
N LYS A 153 -0.64 -21.42 11.06
CA LYS A 153 0.77 -21.24 10.67
C LYS A 153 1.04 -21.36 9.16
N SER A 154 0.02 -21.22 8.32
CA SER A 154 0.19 -20.94 6.91
C SER A 154 -0.50 -19.63 6.59
N TYR A 155 0.29 -18.55 6.53
CA TYR A 155 -0.20 -17.25 6.08
C TYR A 155 0.36 -16.94 4.70
N ASP A 156 -0.50 -16.47 3.81
CA ASP A 156 -0.19 -15.99 2.47
C ASP A 156 -0.38 -14.48 2.42
N ILE A 157 0.47 -13.79 1.67
CA ILE A 157 0.32 -12.37 1.39
C ILE A 157 -0.05 -12.25 -0.08
N GLU A 158 -1.27 -11.79 -0.34
CA GLU A 158 -1.84 -11.68 -1.68
C GLU A 158 -2.52 -10.32 -1.82
N GLY A 159 -2.77 -9.88 -3.04
CA GLY A 159 -3.42 -8.59 -3.24
C GLY A 159 -3.69 -8.25 -4.68
N VAL A 160 -4.55 -7.26 -4.89
CA VAL A 160 -4.87 -6.76 -6.23
C VAL A 160 -4.45 -5.30 -6.33
N TRP A 161 -3.58 -5.05 -7.30
CA TRP A 161 -3.00 -3.75 -7.64
C TRP A 161 -3.64 -3.19 -8.90
N LEU A 162 -3.82 -1.88 -8.89
CA LEU A 162 -4.21 -1.06 -10.00
C LEU A 162 -3.07 -0.08 -10.25
N PHE A 163 -2.49 -0.13 -11.45
CA PHE A 163 -1.43 0.76 -11.87
C PHE A 163 -1.87 1.63 -13.04
N ARG A 164 -1.37 2.87 -13.05
CA ARG A 164 -1.42 3.72 -14.23
C ARG A 164 -0.49 3.18 -15.31
N GLY A 165 -0.99 3.06 -16.53
CA GLY A 165 -0.29 2.53 -17.69
C GLY A 165 -0.62 1.05 -17.98
N THR A 166 -0.03 0.52 -19.05
CA THR A 166 -0.23 -0.86 -19.51
C THR A 166 0.60 -1.88 -18.75
N ASP A 167 1.72 -1.43 -18.18
CA ASP A 167 2.77 -2.24 -17.58
C ASP A 167 3.01 -1.85 -16.13
N ILE A 168 3.67 -2.76 -15.39
CA ILE A 168 4.07 -2.50 -14.01
C ILE A 168 5.05 -1.30 -13.98
N PRO A 169 4.75 -0.24 -13.20
CA PRO A 169 5.60 0.94 -13.07
C PRO A 169 7.01 0.65 -12.58
N PHE A 170 7.94 1.55 -12.90
CA PHE A 170 9.34 1.42 -12.49
C PHE A 170 9.51 1.45 -10.96
N GLU A 171 8.75 2.28 -10.25
CA GLU A 171 8.80 2.40 -8.79
C GLU A 171 8.45 1.08 -8.09
N MET A 172 7.57 0.27 -8.69
CA MET A 172 7.26 -1.06 -8.18
C MET A 172 8.39 -2.06 -8.49
N LYS A 173 9.01 -1.94 -9.68
CA LYS A 173 10.13 -2.82 -10.10
C LYS A 173 11.42 -2.55 -9.34
N ASP A 174 11.67 -1.31 -8.95
CA ASP A 174 12.83 -0.88 -8.17
C ASP A 174 12.76 -1.34 -6.71
N HIS A 175 11.57 -1.76 -6.26
CA HIS A 175 11.40 -2.21 -4.88
C HIS A 175 12.25 -3.48 -4.61
N PRO A 176 13.04 -3.52 -3.52
CA PRO A 176 13.99 -4.61 -3.27
C PRO A 176 13.33 -5.96 -3.04
N SER A 177 12.04 -5.99 -2.70
CA SER A 177 11.27 -7.22 -2.55
C SER A 177 10.43 -7.59 -3.79
N PHE A 178 10.57 -6.87 -4.91
CA PHE A 178 9.79 -7.12 -6.12
C PHE A 178 9.96 -8.54 -6.65
N GLU A 179 11.19 -9.07 -6.63
CA GLU A 179 11.52 -10.42 -7.13
C GLU A 179 10.82 -11.55 -6.35
N TYR A 180 10.49 -11.31 -5.08
CA TYR A 180 9.75 -12.27 -4.24
C TYR A 180 8.23 -12.14 -4.38
N HIS A 181 7.74 -11.32 -5.31
CA HIS A 181 6.31 -11.17 -5.57
C HIS A 181 6.00 -11.54 -7.02
N ILE A 182 5.10 -12.49 -7.19
CA ILE A 182 4.59 -12.90 -8.48
C ILE A 182 3.46 -11.95 -8.86
N PHE A 183 3.65 -11.23 -9.97
CA PHE A 183 2.61 -10.37 -10.55
C PHE A 183 2.00 -11.04 -11.77
N LYS A 184 0.68 -11.24 -11.72
CA LYS A 184 -0.13 -11.75 -12.83
C LYS A 184 -1.05 -10.63 -13.32
N LYS A 185 -0.94 -10.27 -14.60
CA LYS A 185 -1.87 -9.32 -15.22
C LYS A 185 -3.27 -9.92 -15.27
N LEU A 186 -4.27 -9.12 -14.92
CA LEU A 186 -5.68 -9.51 -14.89
C LEU A 186 -6.41 -8.89 -16.10
N ASP A 187 -7.18 -9.72 -16.80
CA ASP A 187 -7.92 -9.30 -17.99
C ASP A 187 -9.41 -9.07 -17.69
N ILE A 188 -9.92 -7.90 -18.04
CA ILE A 188 -11.32 -7.48 -17.80
C ILE A 188 -12.31 -8.30 -18.62
N ASN A 189 -11.86 -8.82 -19.76
CA ASN A 189 -12.68 -9.65 -20.62
C ASN A 189 -12.98 -11.00 -19.97
N ASN A 190 -12.16 -11.41 -19.00
CA ASN A 190 -12.36 -12.63 -18.24
C ASN A 190 -13.20 -12.36 -16.99
N THR A 191 -14.37 -13.02 -16.92
CA THR A 191 -15.26 -12.94 -15.76
C THR A 191 -14.60 -13.45 -14.47
N GLN A 192 -13.65 -14.39 -14.55
CA GLN A 192 -12.95 -14.90 -13.37
C GLN A 192 -12.01 -13.84 -12.78
N ASP A 193 -11.24 -13.15 -13.62
CA ASP A 193 -10.30 -12.13 -13.16
C ASP A 193 -11.04 -10.91 -12.58
N LYS A 194 -12.21 -10.56 -13.14
CA LYS A 194 -13.10 -9.56 -12.54
C LYS A 194 -13.56 -9.95 -11.13
N LYS A 195 -13.95 -11.21 -10.93
CA LYS A 195 -14.36 -11.71 -9.61
C LYS A 195 -13.22 -11.65 -8.61
N ILE A 196 -11.99 -11.96 -9.02
CA ILE A 196 -10.80 -11.82 -8.17
C ILE A 196 -10.67 -10.35 -7.71
N VAL A 197 -10.79 -9.37 -8.61
CA VAL A 197 -10.71 -7.95 -8.22
C VAL A 197 -11.80 -7.59 -7.20
N GLU A 198 -13.05 -8.00 -7.47
CA GLU A 198 -14.19 -7.75 -6.58
C GLU A 198 -14.00 -8.40 -5.21
N GLU A 199 -13.54 -9.65 -5.17
CA GLU A 199 -13.32 -10.40 -3.94
C GLU A 199 -12.22 -9.75 -3.10
N TYR A 200 -11.04 -9.48 -3.65
CA TYR A 200 -9.94 -8.88 -2.86
C TYR A 200 -10.23 -7.45 -2.41
N TRP A 201 -10.96 -6.66 -3.22
CA TRP A 201 -11.28 -5.28 -2.86
C TRP A 201 -12.49 -5.17 -1.92
N CYS A 202 -13.47 -6.05 -2.03
CA CYS A 202 -14.71 -5.96 -1.26
C CYS A 202 -14.72 -6.85 -0.02
N SER A 203 -14.13 -8.04 -0.07
CA SER A 203 -14.22 -9.01 1.01
C SER A 203 -13.58 -8.50 2.30
N LYS A 204 -14.27 -8.80 3.41
CA LYS A 204 -13.88 -8.40 4.77
C LYS A 204 -13.58 -9.61 5.67
N GLU A 205 -14.09 -10.79 5.32
CA GLU A 205 -14.06 -11.97 6.21
C GLU A 205 -13.30 -13.14 5.59
N THR A 206 -13.57 -13.47 4.33
CA THR A 206 -12.93 -14.58 3.62
C THR A 206 -12.59 -14.20 2.19
N VAL A 207 -11.50 -14.75 1.69
CA VAL A 207 -11.10 -14.69 0.27
C VAL A 207 -10.67 -16.10 -0.11
N ASP A 208 -11.28 -16.66 -1.15
CA ASP A 208 -11.00 -18.01 -1.63
C ASP A 208 -11.11 -19.08 -0.53
N ASN A 209 -12.16 -18.97 0.30
CA ASN A 209 -12.41 -19.80 1.49
C ASN A 209 -11.30 -19.80 2.55
N ARG A 210 -10.29 -18.94 2.42
CA ARG A 210 -9.27 -18.70 3.45
C ARG A 210 -9.71 -17.55 4.34
N PRO A 211 -9.54 -17.67 5.66
CA PRO A 211 -9.88 -16.59 6.57
C PRO A 211 -8.95 -15.40 6.34
N LEU A 212 -9.54 -14.21 6.34
CA LEU A 212 -8.82 -12.95 6.24
C LEU A 212 -8.30 -12.57 7.63
N VAL A 213 -6.99 -12.35 7.72
CA VAL A 213 -6.31 -12.00 8.97
C VAL A 213 -6.09 -10.50 9.07
N ASP A 214 -5.60 -9.90 7.99
CA ASP A 214 -5.36 -8.46 7.90
C ASP A 214 -5.61 -7.98 6.48
N ARG A 215 -6.03 -6.73 6.37
CA ARG A 215 -6.33 -6.06 5.10
C ARG A 215 -5.73 -4.66 5.14
N LYS A 216 -4.81 -4.40 4.22
CA LYS A 216 -4.15 -3.11 4.06
C LYS A 216 -4.54 -2.51 2.72
N VAL A 217 -4.99 -1.26 2.75
CA VAL A 217 -5.34 -0.50 1.54
C VAL A 217 -4.22 0.48 1.25
N TRP A 218 -3.66 0.40 0.05
CA TRP A 218 -2.68 1.33 -0.50
C TRP A 218 -3.41 2.38 -1.33
N LYS A 219 -3.32 3.64 -0.92
CA LYS A 219 -3.99 4.77 -1.56
C LYS A 219 -3.19 6.06 -1.42
#